data_AF-A0A1Q9JHL4-F1
#
_entry.id   AF-A0A1Q9JHL4-F1
#
_cell.length_a   1.000
_cell.length_b   1.000
_cell.length_c   1.000
_cell.angle_alpha   90.00
_cell.angle_beta   90.00
_cell.angle_gamma   90.00
#
_symmetry.space_group_name_H-M   'P 1'
#
loop_
_entity.id
_entity.type
_entity.pdbx_description
1 polymer ?
#
loop_
_entity_poly.entity_id
_entity_poly.type
_entity_poly.pdbx_seq_one_letter_code
_entity_poly.pdbx_strand_id
1 'polypeptide(L)'
;MRTRADGMLIFDDDMSDLIDKLLNIEGIKRVYITDKHKTWIRHVRDEGLRGGLEALSERQIAIIEALVFDRKSPLDVRADMELSVKEIRIEIRTIRSILLDAM
;
A
#
# COMPACT_ATOMS: atom_id res chain seq x y z
N MET A 1 16.21 26.71 -3.16
CA MET A 1 14.84 26.70 -2.62
C MET A 1 14.02 25.75 -3.48
N ARG A 2 13.87 24.49 -3.04
CA ARG A 2 13.17 23.46 -3.84
C ARG A 2 11.68 23.62 -3.59
N THR A 3 10.98 24.28 -4.51
CA THR A 3 9.51 24.27 -4.59
C THR A 3 9.09 22.88 -5.06
N ARG A 4 9.15 21.89 -4.16
CA ARG A 4 8.44 20.63 -4.33
C ARG A 4 6.98 21.00 -4.17
N ALA A 5 6.22 20.99 -5.27
CA ALA A 5 4.81 21.34 -5.27
C ALA A 5 4.10 20.64 -4.11
N ASP A 6 3.39 21.38 -3.25
CA ASP A 6 2.88 20.89 -1.95
C ASP A 6 2.12 19.55 -2.05
N GLY A 7 1.46 19.31 -3.18
CA GLY A 7 0.78 18.05 -3.44
C GLY A 7 1.69 16.83 -3.59
N MET A 8 2.96 16.98 -3.97
CA MET A 8 3.93 15.88 -4.07
C MET A 8 4.48 15.48 -2.70
N LEU A 9 4.64 16.45 -1.78
CA LEU A 9 5.04 16.18 -0.40
C LEU A 9 4.00 15.34 0.32
N ILE A 10 2.71 15.71 0.22
CA ILE A 10 1.60 14.98 0.83
C ILE A 10 1.51 13.54 0.31
N PHE A 11 1.81 13.32 -0.98
CA PHE A 11 1.80 12.00 -1.57
C PHE A 11 2.94 11.12 -1.05
N ASP A 12 4.13 11.68 -0.88
CA ASP A 12 5.27 10.97 -0.29
C ASP A 12 5.00 10.64 1.18
N ASP A 13 4.35 11.55 1.93
CA ASP A 13 3.97 11.32 3.34
C ASP A 13 2.91 10.21 3.46
N ASP A 14 1.83 10.25 2.66
CA ASP A 14 0.79 9.21 2.62
C ASP A 14 1.37 7.82 2.28
N MET A 15 2.33 7.78 1.37
CA MET A 15 3.05 6.55 1.01
C MET A 15 3.97 6.07 2.13
N SER A 16 4.74 6.96 2.75
CA SER A 16 5.66 6.59 3.83
C SER A 16 4.89 6.05 5.01
N ASP A 17 3.77 6.69 5.40
CA ASP A 17 2.88 6.23 6.46
C ASP A 17 2.32 4.83 6.16
N LEU A 18 1.86 4.59 4.91
CA LEU A 18 1.34 3.30 4.49
C LEU A 18 2.43 2.21 4.54
N ILE A 19 3.61 2.53 4.02
CA ILE A 19 4.76 1.61 3.99
C ILE A 19 5.20 1.27 5.41
N ASP A 20 5.34 2.26 6.30
CA ASP A 20 5.78 2.04 7.67
C ASP A 20 4.79 1.19 8.46
N LYS A 21 3.49 1.40 8.28
CA LYS A 21 2.44 0.57 8.90
C LYS A 21 2.52 -0.90 8.45
N LEU A 22 2.73 -1.13 7.17
CA LEU A 22 2.71 -2.48 6.60
C LEU A 22 4.05 -3.22 6.74
N LEU A 23 5.18 -2.51 6.74
CA LEU A 23 6.51 -3.09 6.98
C LEU A 23 6.70 -3.52 8.44
N ASN A 24 6.01 -2.88 9.38
CA ASN A 24 6.05 -3.26 10.78
C ASN A 24 5.34 -4.59 11.08
N ILE A 25 4.64 -5.19 10.11
CA ILE A 25 3.98 -6.48 10.31
C ILE A 25 5.00 -7.62 10.15
N GLU A 26 5.53 -8.06 11.28
CA GLU A 26 6.62 -9.03 11.35
C GLU A 26 6.26 -10.34 10.62
N GLY A 27 7.14 -10.78 9.72
CA GLY A 27 7.04 -12.07 9.03
C GLY A 27 6.16 -12.08 7.77
N ILE A 28 5.34 -11.07 7.51
CA ILE A 28 4.46 -11.03 6.33
C ILE A 28 5.23 -11.01 5.02
N LYS A 29 6.34 -10.29 4.97
CA LYS A 29 7.20 -10.27 3.77
C LYS A 29 7.70 -11.67 3.40
N ARG A 30 8.00 -12.52 4.39
CA ARG A 30 8.41 -13.91 4.12
C ARG A 30 7.28 -14.71 3.49
N VAL A 31 6.06 -14.52 3.99
CA VAL A 31 4.86 -15.17 3.44
C VAL A 31 4.59 -14.72 2.01
N TYR A 32 4.65 -13.42 1.73
CA TYR A 32 4.43 -12.89 0.38
C TYR A 32 5.44 -13.43 -0.66
N ILE A 33 6.70 -13.64 -0.25
CA ILE A 33 7.72 -14.22 -1.14
C ILE A 33 7.37 -15.68 -1.51
N THR A 34 6.82 -16.44 -0.56
CA THR A 34 6.45 -17.85 -0.76
C THR A 34 5.11 -18.04 -1.46
N ASP A 35 4.17 -17.14 -1.21
CA ASP A 35 2.78 -17.22 -1.67
C ASP A 35 2.38 -15.79 -2.04
N LYS A 36 2.30 -15.51 -3.35
CA LYS A 36 1.95 -14.17 -3.86
C LYS A 36 0.44 -13.96 -3.78
N HIS A 37 -0.01 -12.73 -4.03
CA HIS A 37 -1.41 -12.34 -4.23
C HIS A 37 -2.34 -12.62 -3.04
N LYS A 38 -2.51 -11.61 -2.16
CA LYS A 38 -3.47 -11.58 -1.02
C LYS A 38 -3.30 -12.66 0.05
N THR A 39 -2.65 -13.78 -0.25
CA THR A 39 -2.45 -14.92 0.66
C THR A 39 -1.72 -14.54 1.94
N TRP A 40 -0.89 -13.50 1.91
CA TRP A 40 -0.22 -12.95 3.08
C TRP A 40 -1.16 -12.28 4.09
N ILE A 41 -2.34 -11.81 3.67
CA ILE A 41 -3.30 -11.10 4.53
C ILE A 41 -3.81 -12.01 5.66
N ARG A 42 -4.03 -13.31 5.38
CA ARG A 42 -4.47 -14.28 6.41
C ARG A 42 -3.46 -14.48 7.55
N HIS A 43 -2.21 -14.06 7.35
CA HIS A 43 -1.14 -14.16 8.34
C HIS A 43 -0.97 -12.88 9.18
N VAL A 44 -1.75 -11.83 8.91
CA VAL A 44 -1.85 -10.65 9.77
C VAL A 44 -2.52 -11.06 11.08
N ARG A 45 -1.82 -10.85 12.20
CA ARG A 45 -2.31 -11.21 13.55
C ARG A 45 -3.34 -10.23 14.09
N ASP A 46 -3.18 -8.95 13.77
CA ASP A 46 -4.12 -7.92 14.14
C ASP A 46 -5.42 -8.11 13.35
N GLU A 47 -6.51 -8.46 14.04
CA GLU A 47 -7.77 -8.82 13.41
C GLU A 47 -8.46 -7.63 12.74
N GLY A 48 -8.30 -6.42 13.29
CA GLY A 48 -8.82 -5.19 12.73
C GLY A 48 -8.10 -4.86 11.42
N LEU A 49 -6.77 -4.83 11.46
CA LEU A 49 -5.94 -4.64 10.28
C LEU A 49 -6.18 -5.70 9.20
N ARG A 50 -6.33 -6.98 9.60
CA ARG A 50 -6.67 -8.07 8.69
C ARG A 50 -8.02 -7.82 8.00
N GLY A 51 -9.04 -7.47 8.77
CA GLY A 51 -10.36 -7.12 8.21
C GLY A 51 -10.31 -5.92 7.26
N GLY A 52 -9.54 -4.89 7.61
CA GLY A 52 -9.31 -3.73 6.75
C GLY A 52 -8.62 -4.11 5.43
N LEU A 53 -7.61 -4.98 5.47
CA LEU A 53 -6.92 -5.49 4.29
C LEU A 53 -7.82 -6.39 3.43
N GLU A 54 -8.67 -7.22 4.04
CA GLU A 54 -9.65 -8.06 3.33
C GLU A 54 -10.73 -7.24 2.62
N ALA A 55 -11.05 -6.04 3.12
CA ALA A 55 -11.98 -5.12 2.49
C ALA A 55 -11.42 -4.39 1.26
N LEU A 56 -10.11 -4.45 1.02
CA LEU A 56 -9.47 -3.79 -0.13
C LEU A 56 -9.74 -4.53 -1.45
N SER A 57 -9.92 -3.74 -2.50
CA SER A 57 -10.04 -4.27 -3.86
C SER A 57 -8.75 -4.99 -4.30
N GLU A 58 -8.85 -5.85 -5.32
CA GLU A 58 -7.67 -6.50 -5.92
C GLU A 58 -6.62 -5.49 -6.40
N ARG A 59 -7.07 -4.38 -7.00
CA ARG A 59 -6.18 -3.31 -7.44
C ARG A 59 -5.42 -2.69 -6.27
N GLN A 60 -6.11 -2.40 -5.17
CA GLN A 60 -5.51 -1.79 -3.99
C GLN A 60 -4.49 -2.72 -3.33
N ILE A 61 -4.79 -4.02 -3.25
CA ILE A 61 -3.79 -4.99 -2.77
C ILE A 61 -2.60 -5.05 -3.72
N ALA A 62 -2.80 -5.06 -5.03
CA ALA A 62 -1.69 -5.08 -5.97
C ALA A 62 -0.82 -3.80 -5.90
N ILE A 63 -1.41 -2.63 -5.60
CA ILE A 63 -0.67 -1.39 -5.30
C ILE A 63 0.17 -1.56 -4.03
N ILE A 64 -0.40 -2.11 -2.96
CA ILE A 64 0.32 -2.40 -1.72
C ILE A 64 1.49 -3.35 -1.99
N GLU A 65 1.23 -4.46 -2.69
CA GLU A 65 2.24 -5.47 -2.98
C GLU A 65 3.41 -4.87 -3.79
N ALA A 66 3.09 -4.07 -4.80
CA ALA A 66 4.09 -3.39 -5.62
C ALA A 66 4.95 -2.40 -4.82
N LEU A 67 4.32 -1.52 -4.03
CA LEU A 67 5.03 -0.46 -3.31
C LEU A 67 5.78 -0.98 -2.08
N VAL A 68 5.15 -1.88 -1.31
CA VAL A 68 5.65 -2.30 0.01
C VAL A 68 6.55 -3.52 -0.09
N PHE A 69 6.14 -4.56 -0.82
CA PHE A 69 6.88 -5.82 -0.85
C PHE A 69 7.87 -5.87 -2.01
N ASP A 70 7.44 -5.51 -3.22
CA ASP A 70 8.29 -5.48 -4.41
C ASP A 70 9.18 -4.24 -4.47
N ARG A 71 8.93 -3.23 -3.61
CA ARG A 71 9.69 -1.97 -3.53
C ARG A 71 9.77 -1.22 -4.87
N LYS A 72 8.70 -1.31 -5.66
CA LYS A 72 8.56 -0.58 -6.92
C LYS A 72 8.34 0.91 -6.65
N SER A 73 8.80 1.76 -7.57
CA SER A 73 8.49 3.18 -7.51
C SER A 73 7.04 3.44 -7.96
N PRO A 74 6.43 4.58 -7.58
CA PRO A 74 5.13 4.98 -8.10
C PRO A 74 5.07 5.08 -9.63
N LEU A 75 6.21 5.33 -10.29
CA LEU A 75 6.31 5.37 -11.74
C LEU A 75 6.26 3.97 -12.36
N ASP A 76 6.83 2.97 -11.69
CA ASP A 76 6.75 1.56 -12.11
C ASP A 76 5.31 1.06 -11.95
N VAL A 77 4.66 1.39 -10.83
CA VAL A 77 3.23 1.08 -10.60
C VAL A 77 2.35 1.72 -11.68
N ARG A 78 2.66 2.96 -12.07
CA ARG A 78 1.98 3.67 -13.17
C ARG A 78 2.05 2.88 -14.48
N ALA A 79 3.23 2.36 -14.80
CA ALA A 79 3.47 1.62 -16.04
C ALA A 79 2.82 0.23 -15.99
N ASP A 80 2.96 -0.49 -14.88
CA ASP A 80 2.49 -1.86 -14.72
C ASP A 80 0.96 -1.98 -14.64
N MET A 81 0.29 -0.94 -14.13
CA MET A 81 -1.15 -0.97 -13.87
C MET A 81 -1.96 -0.05 -14.79
N GLU A 82 -1.31 0.61 -15.74
CA GLU A 82 -1.93 1.59 -16.65
C GLU A 82 -2.72 2.71 -15.93
N LEU A 83 -2.32 3.04 -14.70
CA LEU A 83 -2.95 4.08 -13.89
C LEU A 83 -2.24 5.42 -14.08
N SER A 84 -2.94 6.53 -13.91
CA SER A 84 -2.31 7.83 -13.74
C SER A 84 -1.75 8.00 -12.32
N VAL A 85 -0.79 8.91 -12.15
CA VAL A 85 -0.26 9.28 -10.81
C VAL A 85 -1.39 9.79 -9.89
N LYS A 86 -2.40 10.44 -10.47
CA LYS A 86 -3.58 10.92 -9.73
C LYS A 86 -4.42 9.75 -9.21
N GLU A 87 -4.65 8.73 -10.02
CA GLU A 87 -5.39 7.53 -9.60
C GLU A 87 -4.64 6.76 -8.53
N ILE A 88 -3.32 6.57 -8.69
CA ILE A 88 -2.47 5.93 -7.67
C ILE A 88 -2.60 6.68 -6.33
N ARG A 89 -2.55 8.01 -6.35
CA ARG A 89 -2.76 8.83 -5.14
C ARG A 89 -4.13 8.62 -4.50
N ILE A 90 -5.19 8.58 -5.31
CA ILE A 90 -6.55 8.36 -4.79
C ILE A 90 -6.64 6.98 -4.14
N GLU A 91 -6.12 5.95 -4.79
CA GLU A 91 -6.11 4.59 -4.25
C GLU A 91 -5.34 4.50 -2.94
N ILE A 92 -4.15 5.11 -2.84
CA ILE A 92 -3.35 5.15 -1.60
C ILE A 92 -4.09 5.85 -0.47
N ARG A 93 -4.75 6.98 -0.77
CA ARG A 93 -5.55 7.70 0.23
C ARG A 93 -6.74 6.86 0.71
N THR A 94 -7.41 6.15 -0.20
CA THR A 94 -8.52 5.26 0.14
C THR A 94 -8.05 4.08 0.97
N ILE A 95 -6.94 3.44 0.60
CA ILE A 95 -6.28 2.38 1.38
C ILE A 95 -6.01 2.88 2.80
N ARG A 96 -5.35 4.04 2.93
CA ARG A 96 -5.03 4.63 4.23
C ARG A 96 -6.29 4.85 5.09
N SER A 97 -7.38 5.36 4.50
CA SER A 97 -8.64 5.54 5.22
C SER A 97 -9.19 4.22 5.75
N ILE A 98 -9.27 3.21 4.89
CA ILE A 98 -9.82 1.88 5.26
C ILE A 98 -8.97 1.25 6.37
N LEU A 99 -7.64 1.31 6.26
CA LEU A 99 -6.75 0.73 7.26
C LEU A 99 -6.75 1.53 8.58
N LEU A 100 -7.03 2.84 8.54
CA LEU A 100 -7.18 3.65 9.75
C LEU A 100 -8.50 3.39 10.47
N ASP A 101 -9.59 3.23 9.72
CA ASP A 101 -10.92 2.96 10.28
C ASP A 101 -11.03 1.55 10.88
N ALA A 102 -10.13 0.65 10.48
CA ALA A 102 -10.10 -0.74 10.92
C ALA A 102 -9.24 -0.99 12.18
N MET A 103 -8.55 0.03 12.71
CA MET A 103 -7.71 -0.01 13.91
C MET A 103 -8.36 0.71 15.09
#